data_AF-A0A3M1UKQ1-F1
#
_entry.id   AF-A0A3M1UKQ1-F1
#
_cell.length_a   1.000
_cell.length_b   1.000
_cell.length_c   1.000
_cell.angle_alpha   90.00
_cell.angle_beta   90.00
_cell.angle_gamma   90.00
#
_symmetry.space_group_name_H-M   'P 1'
#
loop_
_entity.id
_entity.type
_entity.pdbx_description
1 polymer ?
#
loop_
_entity_poly.entity_id
_entity_poly.type
_entity_poly.pdbx_seq_one_letter_code
_entity_poly.pdbx_strand_id
1 'polypeptide(L)'
;MLSGMRPTGRLHLGHYHGVLKNWIALQHEYDCFFFVADWHALTTHYEESHVIAPSVWDMVVDWLAAGVNPGMARLFIQSRVPEHAELHLLLSMITPLGWLERVPTYKDQQEQLKEKDLATYGFLGYPLLQSADILIYKAAGVPVGEDQVAH
;
A
#
# COMPACT_ATOMS: atom_id res chain seq x y z
N MET A 1 -12.84 5.06 5.39
CA MET A 1 -12.34 4.21 4.29
C MET A 1 -10.85 4.42 4.16
N LEU A 2 -10.08 3.36 3.90
CA LEU A 2 -8.63 3.44 3.70
C LEU A 2 -8.27 2.94 2.29
N SER A 3 -7.38 3.64 1.60
CA SER A 3 -6.77 3.14 0.35
C SER A 3 -5.34 3.67 0.24
N GLY A 4 -4.43 2.86 -0.31
CA GLY A 4 -3.03 3.23 -0.44
C GLY A 4 -2.47 2.86 -1.80
N MET A 5 -1.42 3.56 -2.22
CA MET A 5 -0.66 3.18 -3.41
C MET A 5 0.84 3.15 -3.09
N ARG A 6 1.55 2.20 -3.70
CA ARG A 6 3.00 2.10 -3.61
C ARG A 6 3.66 3.15 -4.51
N PRO A 7 4.67 3.90 -4.04
CA PRO A 7 5.42 4.84 -4.86
C PRO A 7 6.47 4.10 -5.71
N THR A 8 6.08 3.59 -6.88
CA THR A 8 6.98 2.85 -7.80
C THR A 8 7.28 3.60 -9.11
N GLY A 9 7.21 4.93 -9.08
CA GLY A 9 7.43 5.82 -10.23
C GLY A 9 6.23 6.70 -10.55
N ARG A 10 6.29 7.40 -11.69
CA ARG A 10 5.26 8.36 -12.12
C ARG A 10 3.92 7.68 -12.41
N LEU A 11 2.83 8.33 -12.04
CA LEU A 11 1.50 7.83 -12.38
C LEU A 11 1.24 7.94 -13.89
N HIS A 12 0.32 7.12 -14.37
CA HIS A 12 -0.10 7.06 -15.77
C HIS A 12 -1.60 6.80 -15.85
N LEU A 13 -2.18 6.87 -17.05
CA LEU A 13 -3.65 6.78 -17.25
C LEU A 13 -4.29 5.53 -16.61
N GLY A 14 -3.59 4.39 -16.59
CA GLY A 14 -4.04 3.20 -15.86
C GLY A 14 -4.33 3.45 -14.36
N HIS A 15 -3.45 4.18 -13.67
CA HIS A 15 -3.65 4.56 -12.27
C HIS A 15 -4.84 5.51 -12.09
N TYR A 16 -5.02 6.44 -13.04
CA TYR A 16 -6.13 7.39 -12.99
C TYR A 16 -7.48 6.67 -13.12
N HIS A 17 -7.62 5.80 -14.11
CA HIS A 17 -8.87 5.06 -14.34
C HIS A 17 -9.12 3.97 -13.31
N GLY A 18 -8.07 3.33 -12.78
CA GLY A 18 -8.19 2.25 -11.81
C GLY A 18 -8.49 2.73 -10.40
N VAL A 19 -7.83 3.81 -9.94
CA VAL A 19 -7.85 4.21 -8.53
C VAL A 19 -8.29 5.67 -8.35
N LEU A 20 -7.60 6.63 -8.98
CA LEU A 20 -7.80 8.04 -8.64
C LEU A 20 -9.20 8.55 -8.98
N LYS A 21 -9.77 8.14 -10.11
CA LYS A 21 -11.14 8.51 -10.47
C LYS A 21 -12.15 8.08 -9.40
N ASN A 22 -11.94 6.92 -8.79
CA ASN A 22 -12.77 6.43 -7.70
C ASN A 22 -12.52 7.24 -6.42
N TRP A 23 -11.26 7.49 -6.05
CA TRP A 23 -10.92 8.33 -4.90
C TRP A 23 -11.56 9.72 -4.98
N ILE A 24 -11.58 10.32 -6.18
CA ILE A 24 -12.17 11.64 -6.40
C ILE A 24 -13.66 11.67 -6.08
N ALA A 25 -14.40 10.60 -6.36
CA ALA A 25 -15.80 10.49 -5.97
C ALA A 25 -15.94 10.17 -4.47
N LEU A 26 -15.20 9.17 -3.99
CA LEU A 26 -15.34 8.65 -2.63
C LEU A 26 -14.97 9.64 -1.53
N GLN A 27 -14.02 10.56 -1.78
CA GLN A 27 -13.67 11.61 -0.82
C GLN A 27 -14.84 12.56 -0.49
N HIS A 28 -15.90 12.57 -1.31
CA HIS A 28 -17.12 13.35 -1.03
C HIS A 28 -18.19 12.55 -0.27
N GLU A 29 -18.07 11.22 -0.24
CA GLU A 29 -19.08 10.32 0.31
C GLU A 29 -18.65 9.71 1.65
N TYR A 30 -17.34 9.55 1.86
CA TYR A 30 -16.77 8.86 3.01
C TYR A 30 -15.67 9.67 3.67
N ASP A 31 -15.42 9.34 4.94
CA ASP A 31 -14.23 9.78 5.62
C ASP A 31 -13.02 8.98 5.11
N CYS A 32 -12.25 9.59 4.21
CA CYS A 32 -11.20 8.94 3.43
C CYS A 32 -9.80 9.17 4.01
N PHE A 33 -9.05 8.08 4.08
CA PHE A 33 -7.64 8.04 4.40
C PHE A 33 -6.91 7.50 3.17
N PHE A 34 -6.11 8.34 2.53
CA PHE A 34 -5.31 7.97 1.37
C PHE A 34 -3.83 8.08 1.72
N PHE A 35 -3.04 7.05 1.41
CA PHE A 35 -1.66 7.02 1.89
C PHE A 35 -0.66 6.48 0.90
N VAL A 36 0.53 7.06 0.96
CA VAL A 36 1.70 6.60 0.21
C VAL A 36 2.30 5.41 0.98
N ALA A 37 2.21 4.23 0.38
CA ALA A 37 2.65 2.96 0.96
C ALA A 37 4.15 2.72 0.70
N ASP A 38 5.01 3.57 1.25
CA ASP A 38 6.46 3.57 0.99
C ASP A 38 7.21 2.39 1.62
N TRP A 39 6.79 1.88 2.78
CA TRP A 39 7.33 0.61 3.30
C TRP A 39 6.91 -0.60 2.45
N HIS A 40 5.70 -0.60 1.89
CA HIS A 40 5.31 -1.62 0.92
C HIS A 40 6.10 -1.57 -0.38
N ALA A 41 6.62 -0.39 -0.78
CA ALA A 41 7.54 -0.34 -1.92
C ALA A 41 8.87 -1.03 -1.61
N LEU A 42 9.38 -0.91 -0.38
CA LEU A 42 10.64 -1.55 0.03
C LEU A 42 10.59 -3.08 -0.07
N THR A 43 9.42 -3.72 0.09
CA THR A 43 9.31 -5.19 0.01
C THR A 43 9.69 -5.76 -1.36
N THR A 44 9.69 -4.93 -2.41
CA THR A 44 10.05 -5.31 -3.79
C THR A 44 11.14 -4.43 -4.41
N HIS A 45 11.53 -3.34 -3.75
CA HIS A 45 12.50 -2.35 -4.26
C HIS A 45 13.59 -2.01 -3.22
N TYR A 46 13.87 -2.89 -2.25
CA TYR A 46 14.87 -2.62 -1.21
C TYR A 46 16.28 -2.37 -1.80
N GLU A 47 16.68 -3.07 -2.86
CA GLU A 47 17.97 -2.88 -3.54
C GLU A 47 18.07 -1.52 -4.25
N GLU A 48 16.94 -0.97 -4.70
CA GLU A 48 16.83 0.31 -5.41
C GLU A 48 16.13 1.39 -4.57
N SER A 49 16.23 1.30 -3.24
CA SER A 49 15.46 2.14 -2.30
C SER A 49 15.59 3.65 -2.53
N HIS A 50 16.66 4.12 -3.17
CA HIS A 50 16.88 5.51 -3.54
C HIS A 50 15.78 6.09 -4.46
N VAL A 51 15.05 5.26 -5.22
CA VAL A 51 13.95 5.72 -6.09
C VAL A 51 12.65 5.98 -5.34
N ILE A 52 12.49 5.44 -4.13
CA ILE A 52 11.23 5.49 -3.38
C ILE A 52 10.98 6.91 -2.87
N ALA A 53 11.96 7.53 -2.23
CA ALA A 53 11.84 8.87 -1.65
C ALA A 53 11.39 9.95 -2.66
N PRO A 54 11.96 10.06 -3.87
CA PRO A 54 11.45 11.00 -4.87
C PRO A 54 10.06 10.59 -5.38
N SER A 55 9.81 9.29 -5.58
CA SER A 55 8.51 8.79 -6.07
C SER A 55 7.36 9.07 -5.10
N VAL A 56 7.62 9.13 -3.80
CA VAL A 56 6.63 9.53 -2.78
C VAL A 56 6.07 10.91 -3.08
N TRP A 57 6.94 11.89 -3.34
CA TRP A 57 6.53 13.27 -3.57
C TRP A 57 5.88 13.45 -4.95
N ASP A 58 6.44 12.84 -5.99
CA ASP A 58 5.84 12.84 -7.33
C ASP A 58 4.42 12.29 -7.30
N MET A 59 4.19 11.18 -6.59
CA MET A 59 2.87 10.58 -6.47
C MET A 59 1.86 11.46 -5.71
N VAL A 60 2.28 12.12 -4.63
CA VAL A 60 1.41 13.08 -3.91
C VAL A 60 1.05 14.26 -4.82
N VAL A 61 2.00 14.80 -5.58
CA VAL A 61 1.73 15.86 -6.56
C VAL A 61 0.73 15.39 -7.62
N ASP A 62 0.90 14.19 -8.16
CA ASP A 62 -0.02 13.62 -9.14
C ASP A 62 -1.44 13.44 -8.57
N TRP A 63 -1.58 13.02 -7.32
CA TRP A 63 -2.90 12.90 -6.66
C TRP A 63 -3.61 14.24 -6.53
N LEU A 64 -2.88 15.27 -6.07
CA LEU A 64 -3.42 16.63 -5.95
C LEU A 64 -3.82 17.18 -7.31
N ALA A 65 -2.97 16.98 -8.33
CA ALA A 65 -3.24 17.40 -9.71
C ALA A 65 -4.46 16.68 -10.31
N ALA A 66 -4.68 15.42 -9.95
CA ALA A 66 -5.84 14.64 -10.39
C ALA A 66 -7.15 15.05 -9.71
N GLY A 67 -7.11 15.73 -8.56
CA GLY A 67 -8.30 16.23 -7.85
C GLY A 67 -8.54 15.65 -6.46
N VAL A 68 -7.58 14.91 -5.89
CA VAL A 68 -7.63 14.52 -4.48
C VAL A 68 -7.43 15.78 -3.63
N ASN A 69 -8.35 16.06 -2.72
CA ASN A 69 -8.37 17.29 -1.93
C ASN A 69 -8.04 17.01 -0.44
N PRO A 70 -6.93 17.55 0.10
CA PRO A 70 -6.58 17.41 1.52
C PRO A 70 -7.60 18.01 2.50
N GLY A 71 -8.47 18.90 2.04
CA GLY A 71 -9.60 19.42 2.83
C GLY A 71 -10.77 18.45 2.94
N MET A 72 -10.80 17.38 2.15
CA MET A 72 -11.88 16.37 2.13
C MET A 72 -11.40 14.97 2.52
N ALA A 73 -10.13 14.65 2.32
CA ALA A 73 -9.51 13.39 2.71
C ALA A 73 -8.19 13.62 3.46
N ARG A 74 -7.81 12.68 4.34
CA ARG A 74 -6.50 12.72 5.01
C ARG A 74 -5.46 12.03 4.14
N LEU A 75 -4.42 12.78 3.80
CA LEU A 75 -3.27 12.30 3.04
C LEU A 75 -2.07 12.12 3.98
N PHE A 76 -1.42 10.97 3.91
CA PHE A 76 -0.21 10.72 4.71
C PHE A 76 0.76 9.76 4.03
N ILE A 77 1.96 9.65 4.60
CA ILE A 77 3.00 8.73 4.14
C ILE A 77 3.11 7.64 5.21
N GLN A 78 3.10 6.36 4.81
CA GLN A 78 3.10 5.22 5.72
C GLN A 78 4.25 5.30 6.73
N SER A 79 5.48 5.54 6.26
CA SER A 79 6.66 5.66 7.13
C SER A 79 6.66 6.82 8.11
N ARG A 80 5.76 7.81 7.95
CA ARG A 80 5.60 8.95 8.86
C ARG A 80 4.66 8.65 10.02
N VAL A 81 4.04 7.47 10.04
CA VAL A 81 3.12 7.00 11.07
C VAL A 81 3.69 5.70 11.65
N PRO A 82 4.63 5.77 12.61
CA PRO A 82 5.37 4.61 13.12
C PRO A 82 4.48 3.53 13.72
N GLU A 83 3.26 3.86 14.15
CA GLU A 83 2.28 2.96 14.71
C GLU A 83 1.88 1.82 13.74
N HIS A 84 2.03 2.03 12.42
CA HIS A 84 1.91 0.96 11.42
C HIS A 84 2.94 -0.15 11.65
N ALA A 85 4.20 0.21 11.93
CA ALA A 85 5.27 -0.75 12.22
C ALA A 85 5.10 -1.38 13.61
N GLU A 86 4.65 -0.61 14.60
CA GLU A 86 4.40 -1.13 15.95
C GLU A 86 3.29 -2.19 15.94
N LEU A 87 2.18 -1.91 15.25
CA LEU A 87 1.09 -2.88 15.14
C LEU A 87 1.50 -4.10 14.30
N HIS A 88 2.22 -3.89 13.19
CA HIS A 88 2.77 -5.00 12.41
C HIS A 88 3.67 -5.90 13.26
N LEU A 89 4.55 -5.32 14.08
CA LEU A 89 5.43 -6.05 14.99
C LEU A 89 4.60 -6.92 15.96
N LEU A 90 3.57 -6.35 16.60
CA LEU A 90 2.74 -7.08 17.54
C LEU A 90 1.97 -8.23 16.86
N LEU A 91 1.38 -7.97 15.68
CA LEU A 91 0.66 -8.98 14.93
C LEU A 91 1.58 -10.12 14.47
N SER A 92 2.84 -9.82 14.13
CA SER A 92 3.80 -10.82 13.65
C SER A 92 4.09 -11.92 14.66
N MET A 93 3.90 -11.66 15.97
CA MET A 93 4.08 -12.65 17.03
C MET A 93 2.98 -13.71 17.05
N ILE A 94 1.81 -13.43 16.47
CA ILE A 94 0.63 -14.31 16.52
C ILE A 94 0.21 -14.84 15.15
N THR A 95 0.75 -14.29 14.06
CA THR A 95 0.40 -14.72 12.70
C THR A 95 1.15 -16.00 12.32
N PRO A 96 0.45 -17.11 11.99
CA PRO A 96 1.10 -18.32 11.52
C PRO A 96 1.76 -18.12 10.15
N LEU A 97 3.00 -18.57 9.99
CA LEU A 97 3.74 -18.47 8.71
C LEU A 97 2.97 -19.07 7.53
N GLY A 98 2.35 -20.23 7.73
CA GLY A 98 1.61 -20.91 6.68
C GLY A 98 0.39 -20.12 6.17
N TRP A 99 -0.10 -19.09 6.89
CA TRP A 99 -1.12 -18.19 6.36
C TRP A 99 -0.53 -17.29 5.27
N LEU A 100 0.66 -16.74 5.51
CA LEU A 100 1.37 -15.88 4.58
C LEU A 100 1.86 -16.64 3.34
N GLU A 101 2.41 -17.84 3.52
CA GLU A 101 2.90 -18.69 2.41
C GLU A 101 1.80 -19.18 1.45
N ARG A 102 0.54 -19.12 1.89
CA ARG A 102 -0.63 -19.54 1.11
C ARG A 102 -1.32 -18.41 0.37
N VAL A 103 -0.91 -17.17 0.58
CA VAL A 103 -1.41 -16.03 -0.18
C VAL A 103 -1.06 -16.23 -1.66
N PRO A 104 -2.04 -16.29 -2.59
CA PRO A 104 -1.78 -16.63 -4.00
C PRO A 104 -0.84 -15.64 -4.68
N THR A 105 -1.07 -14.34 -4.48
CA THR A 105 -0.27 -13.24 -5.06
C THR A 105 1.19 -13.27 -4.64
N TYR A 106 1.52 -13.83 -3.47
CA TYR A 106 2.91 -13.98 -3.04
C TYR A 106 3.67 -14.88 -4.02
N LYS A 107 3.10 -16.04 -4.36
CA LYS A 107 3.71 -16.97 -5.32
C LYS A 107 3.74 -16.39 -6.72
N ASP A 108 2.63 -15.80 -7.17
CA ASP A 108 2.54 -15.21 -8.50
C ASP A 108 3.58 -14.09 -8.69
N GLN A 109 3.78 -13.24 -7.68
CA GLN A 109 4.78 -12.17 -7.75
C GLN A 109 6.21 -12.69 -7.68
N GLN A 110 6.50 -13.75 -6.91
CA GLN A 110 7.82 -14.41 -6.96
C GLN A 110 8.11 -14.98 -8.35
N GLU A 111 7.11 -15.52 -9.03
CA GLU A 111 7.26 -16.04 -10.39
C GLU A 111 7.38 -14.94 -11.46
N GLN A 112 6.73 -13.80 -11.27
CA GLN A 112 6.80 -12.68 -12.22
C GLN A 112 8.09 -11.86 -12.07
N LEU A 113 8.63 -11.76 -10.85
CA LEU A 113 9.79 -10.94 -10.51
C LEU A 113 11.04 -11.78 -10.25
N LYS A 114 11.30 -12.79 -11.08
CA LYS A 114 12.43 -13.73 -10.94
C LYS A 114 13.81 -13.06 -10.93
N GLU A 115 13.92 -11.86 -11.49
CA GLU A 115 15.16 -11.09 -11.51
C GLU A 115 15.45 -10.38 -10.17
N LYS A 116 14.46 -10.30 -9.27
CA LYS A 116 14.62 -9.72 -7.94
C LYS A 116 14.70 -10.83 -6.90
N ASP A 117 15.60 -10.69 -5.93
CA ASP A 117 15.61 -11.58 -4.76
C ASP A 117 14.49 -11.18 -3.79
N LEU A 118 13.34 -11.84 -3.96
CA LEU A 118 12.14 -11.66 -3.14
C LEU A 118 11.98 -12.75 -2.07
N ALA A 119 13.02 -13.56 -1.82
CA ALA A 119 13.02 -14.53 -0.72
C ALA A 119 13.30 -13.85 0.63
N THR A 120 12.61 -12.72 0.89
CA THR A 120 12.82 -11.89 2.07
C THR A 120 11.62 -11.98 3.02
N TYR A 121 11.89 -11.83 4.31
CA TYR A 121 10.82 -11.75 5.32
C TYR A 121 9.87 -10.57 5.06
N GLY A 122 10.40 -9.43 4.60
CA GLY A 122 9.58 -8.25 4.28
C GLY A 122 8.59 -8.53 3.14
N PHE A 123 9.01 -9.28 2.13
CA PHE A 123 8.12 -9.70 1.05
C PHE A 123 7.12 -10.78 1.49
N LEU A 124 7.51 -11.75 2.32
CA LEU A 124 6.55 -12.69 2.89
C LEU A 124 5.52 -12.01 3.83
N GLY A 125 5.97 -11.02 4.59
CA GLY A 125 5.19 -10.33 5.62
C GLY A 125 4.35 -9.16 5.12
N TYR A 126 4.40 -8.78 3.83
CA TYR A 126 3.67 -7.59 3.36
C TYR A 126 2.14 -7.69 3.57
N PRO A 127 1.46 -8.84 3.41
CA PRO A 127 0.02 -8.91 3.68
C PRO A 127 -0.33 -8.61 5.14
N LEU A 128 0.56 -9.00 6.07
CA LEU A 128 0.41 -8.66 7.48
C LEU A 128 0.61 -7.16 7.75
N LEU A 129 1.53 -6.52 7.03
CA LEU A 129 1.68 -5.06 7.07
C LEU A 129 0.43 -4.36 6.51
N GLN A 130 -0.19 -4.88 5.44
CA GLN A 130 -1.48 -4.36 4.95
C GLN A 130 -2.58 -4.48 6.01
N SER A 131 -2.63 -5.61 6.72
CA SER A 131 -3.55 -5.79 7.86
C SER A 131 -3.33 -4.73 8.94
N ALA A 132 -2.07 -4.45 9.30
CA ALA A 132 -1.75 -3.40 10.26
C ALA A 132 -2.19 -2.01 9.76
N ASP A 133 -1.93 -1.70 8.48
CA ASP A 133 -2.34 -0.44 7.86
C ASP A 133 -3.86 -0.24 7.94
N ILE A 134 -4.65 -1.29 7.78
CA ILE A 134 -6.13 -1.23 7.81
C ILE A 134 -6.65 -1.12 9.25
N LEU A 135 -6.14 -1.95 10.16
CA LEU A 135 -6.68 -2.11 11.51
C LEU A 135 -6.45 -0.88 12.37
N ILE A 136 -5.34 -0.17 12.20
CA ILE A 136 -5.03 1.01 13.01
C ILE A 136 -6.07 2.13 12.86
N TYR A 137 -6.65 2.27 11.66
CA TYR A 137 -7.71 3.27 11.39
C TYR A 137 -9.12 2.72 11.61
N LYS A 138 -9.26 1.44 12.01
CA LYS A 138 -10.56 0.76 12.12
C LYS A 138 -11.41 0.95 10.86
N ALA A 139 -10.78 0.82 9.70
CA ALA A 139 -11.41 1.16 8.43
C ALA A 139 -12.63 0.26 8.17
N ALA A 140 -13.81 0.87 8.01
CA ALA A 140 -15.06 0.15 7.69
C ALA A 140 -15.19 -0.28 6.22
N GLY A 141 -14.23 0.11 5.37
CA GLY A 141 -14.21 -0.21 3.95
C GLY A 141 -12.86 0.06 3.33
N VAL A 142 -12.41 -0.86 2.48
CA VAL A 142 -11.14 -0.84 1.75
C VAL A 142 -11.45 -1.25 0.29
N PRO A 143 -11.33 -0.34 -0.69
CA PRO A 143 -11.48 -0.71 -2.09
C PRO A 143 -10.27 -1.53 -2.52
N VAL A 144 -10.51 -2.78 -2.95
CA VAL A 144 -9.46 -3.74 -3.33
C VAL A 144 -9.74 -4.30 -4.73
N GLY A 145 -8.68 -4.58 -5.48
CA GLY A 145 -8.75 -5.41 -6.68
C GLY A 145 -8.95 -6.88 -6.32
N GLU A 146 -9.37 -7.71 -7.29
CA GLU A 146 -9.60 -9.14 -7.08
C GLU A 146 -8.35 -9.87 -6.56
N ASP A 147 -7.17 -9.44 -7.00
CA ASP A 147 -5.87 -9.96 -6.55
C ASP A 147 -5.56 -9.63 -5.08
N GLN A 148 -6.16 -8.58 -4.53
CA GLN A 148 -5.90 -8.14 -3.16
C GLN A 148 -6.90 -8.73 -2.14
N VAL A 149 -7.90 -9.51 -2.57
CA VAL A 149 -8.96 -10.06 -1.69
C VAL A 149 -8.41 -11.09 -0.69
N ALA A 150 -7.33 -11.79 -1.04
CA ALA A 150 -6.74 -12.81 -0.18
C ALA A 150 -5.85 -12.23 0.94
N HIS A 151 -5.52 -10.93 0.89
CA HIS A 151 -4.74 -10.22 1.90
C HIS A 151 -5.63 -9.79 3.07
#